data_AF-A0A3C0YCC1-F1
#
_entry.id   AF-A0A3C0YCC1-F1
#
_cell.length_a   1.000
_cell.length_b   1.000
_cell.length_c   1.000
_cell.angle_alpha   90.00
_cell.angle_beta   90.00
_cell.angle_gamma   90.00
#
_symmetry.space_group_name_H-M   'P 1'
#
loop_
_entity.id
_entity.type
_entity.pdbx_description
1 polymer ?
#
loop_
_entity_poly.entity_id
_entity_poly.type
_entity_poly.pdbx_seq_one_letter_code
_entity_poly.pdbx_strand_id
1 'polypeptide(L)'
;RSIHRLLELPPETPLYVCHDYPPASRQAKWQTTVAEQRAQNIHVRDGIGEDEFVAMRTARDATLELPTLILPSIQVNVRAGQLPPPDENGVAYLRIPLNALPVHK
;
A
#
# COMPACT_ATOMS: atom_id res chain seq x y z
N ARG A 1 -3.15 -10.56 -10.83
CA ARG A 1 -2.36 -11.80 -10.61
C ARG A 1 -2.07 -12.12 -9.14
N SER A 2 -1.22 -11.37 -8.41
CA SER A 2 -0.86 -11.73 -7.01
C SER A 2 -2.05 -11.81 -6.06
N ILE A 3 -3.01 -10.88 -6.17
CA ILE A 3 -4.25 -10.90 -5.38
C ILE A 3 -5.05 -12.18 -5.67
N HIS A 4 -5.24 -12.57 -6.93
CA HIS A 4 -5.95 -13.80 -7.29
C HIS A 4 -5.31 -15.03 -6.64
N ARG A 5 -3.99 -15.15 -6.67
CA ARG A 5 -3.28 -16.26 -6.00
C ARG A 5 -3.57 -16.31 -4.50
N LEU A 6 -3.76 -15.17 -3.83
CA LEU A 6 -4.16 -15.12 -2.42
C LEU A 6 -5.64 -15.50 -2.23
N LEU A 7 -6.50 -15.08 -3.15
CA LEU A 7 -7.95 -15.37 -3.12
C LEU A 7 -8.29 -16.80 -3.59
N GLU A 8 -7.32 -17.57 -4.08
CA GLU A 8 -7.41 -19.01 -4.34
C GLU A 8 -7.25 -19.87 -3.07
N LEU A 9 -6.84 -19.28 -1.94
CA LEU A 9 -6.81 -19.96 -0.64
C LEU A 9 -8.24 -20.35 -0.18
N PRO A 10 -8.38 -21.26 0.80
CA PRO A 10 -9.69 -21.66 1.32
C PRO A 10 -10.55 -20.45 1.75
N PRO A 11 -11.88 -20.45 1.49
CA PRO A 11 -12.75 -19.31 1.75
C PRO A 11 -12.68 -18.75 3.18
N GLU A 12 -12.49 -19.63 4.17
CA GLU A 12 -12.38 -19.32 5.59
C GLU A 12 -11.01 -18.76 6.01
N THR A 13 -10.02 -18.72 5.11
CA THR A 13 -8.67 -18.26 5.42
C THR A 13 -8.72 -16.81 5.93
N PRO A 14 -8.22 -16.54 7.15
CA PRO A 14 -8.15 -15.18 7.67
C PRO A 14 -7.05 -14.40 6.93
N LEU A 15 -7.41 -13.23 6.42
CA LEU A 15 -6.50 -12.28 5.82
C LEU A 15 -6.33 -11.10 6.77
N TYR A 16 -5.08 -10.81 7.13
CA TYR A 16 -4.72 -9.66 7.95
C TYR A 16 -4.18 -8.55 7.04
N VAL A 17 -4.83 -7.38 7.04
CA VAL A 17 -4.40 -6.24 6.23
C VAL A 17 -3.34 -5.43 6.96
N CYS A 18 -2.39 -4.89 6.20
CA CYS A 18 -1.33 -4.04 6.76
C CYS A 18 -1.86 -2.65 7.18
N HIS A 19 -2.86 -2.13 6.46
CA HIS A 19 -3.45 -0.83 6.72
C HIS A 19 -4.97 -0.90 6.58
N ASP A 20 -5.67 -0.12 7.39
CA ASP A 20 -7.08 0.19 7.23
C ASP A 20 -7.28 1.70 7.30
N TYR A 21 -8.01 2.24 6.34
CA TYR A 21 -8.37 3.66 6.26
C TYR A 21 -9.90 3.74 6.40
N PRO A 22 -10.45 3.58 7.62
CA PRO A 22 -11.89 3.52 7.80
C PRO A 22 -12.56 4.85 7.45
N PRO A 23 -13.69 4.85 6.72
CA PRO A 23 -14.57 6.00 6.70
C PRO A 23 -15.13 6.26 8.11
N ALA A 24 -15.61 7.47 8.36
CA ALA A 24 -16.16 7.87 9.66
C ALA A 24 -17.33 6.97 10.16
N SER A 25 -17.95 6.21 9.26
CA SER A 25 -19.07 5.32 9.56
C SER A 25 -18.68 3.99 10.23
N ARG A 26 -17.39 3.64 10.29
CA ARG A 26 -16.96 2.39 10.92
C ARG A 26 -15.66 2.52 11.70
N GLN A 27 -15.48 1.61 12.65
CA GLN A 27 -14.20 1.42 13.32
C GLN A 27 -13.18 0.74 12.40
N ALA A 28 -11.91 0.84 12.80
CA ALA A 28 -10.81 0.17 12.13
C ALA A 28 -11.00 -1.36 12.15
N LYS A 29 -10.69 -2.01 11.04
CA LYS A 29 -10.71 -3.46 10.86
C LYS A 29 -9.43 -3.91 10.18
N TRP A 30 -8.70 -4.80 10.82
CA TRP A 30 -7.43 -5.34 10.31
C TRP A 30 -7.55 -6.78 9.79
N GLN A 31 -8.74 -7.38 9.89
CA GLN A 31 -9.00 -8.77 9.52
C GLN A 31 -10.22 -8.88 8.61
N THR A 32 -10.14 -9.80 7.67
CA THR A 32 -11.21 -10.22 6.73
C THR A 32 -10.98 -11.69 6.36
N THR A 33 -11.82 -12.28 5.51
CA THR A 33 -11.60 -13.62 4.95
C THR A 33 -11.47 -13.60 3.43
N VAL A 34 -10.96 -14.68 2.84
CA VAL A 34 -10.97 -14.86 1.39
C VAL A 34 -12.39 -14.78 0.83
N ALA A 35 -13.37 -15.42 1.50
CA ALA A 35 -14.78 -15.37 1.11
C ALA A 35 -15.32 -13.93 1.05
N GLU A 36 -15.05 -13.13 2.09
CA GLU A 36 -15.47 -11.73 2.14
C GLU A 36 -14.82 -10.90 1.04
N GLN A 37 -13.51 -11.07 0.81
CA GLN A 37 -12.81 -10.33 -0.25
C GLN A 37 -13.33 -10.68 -1.64
N ARG A 38 -13.56 -11.97 -1.93
CA ARG A 38 -14.13 -12.42 -3.21
C ARG A 38 -15.55 -11.92 -3.43
N ALA A 39 -16.35 -11.78 -2.37
CA ALA A 39 -17.73 -11.31 -2.49
C ALA A 39 -17.85 -9.77 -2.53
N GLN A 40 -17.04 -9.06 -1.73
CA GLN A 40 -17.32 -7.67 -1.37
C GLN A 40 -16.20 -6.68 -1.69
N ASN A 41 -15.00 -7.13 -2.09
CA ASN A 41 -13.93 -6.18 -2.41
C ASN A 41 -14.36 -5.26 -3.57
N ILE A 42 -14.33 -3.95 -3.33
CA ILE A 42 -14.84 -2.95 -4.27
C ILE A 42 -14.00 -2.83 -5.56
N HIS A 43 -12.80 -3.40 -5.59
CA HIS A 43 -11.87 -3.31 -6.72
C HIS A 43 -11.56 -4.67 -7.37
N VAL A 44 -11.59 -5.78 -6.62
CA VAL A 44 -11.06 -7.09 -7.06
C VAL A 44 -11.93 -8.28 -6.64
N ARG A 45 -13.22 -8.06 -6.38
CA ARG A 45 -14.17 -9.16 -6.16
C ARG A 45 -14.33 -10.02 -7.42
N ASP A 46 -14.95 -11.19 -7.24
CA ASP A 46 -15.31 -12.07 -8.35
C ASP A 46 -16.15 -11.31 -9.39
N GLY A 47 -15.82 -11.51 -10.66
CA GLY A 47 -16.44 -10.83 -11.80
C GLY A 47 -15.63 -9.65 -12.36
N ILE A 48 -14.59 -9.17 -11.67
CA ILE A 48 -13.68 -8.14 -12.20
C ILE A 48 -12.51 -8.79 -12.96
N GLY A 49 -12.35 -8.44 -14.23
CA GLY A 49 -11.25 -8.93 -15.08
C GLY A 49 -9.91 -8.22 -14.81
N GLU A 50 -8.80 -8.82 -15.28
CA GLU A 50 -7.46 -8.22 -15.12
C GLU A 50 -7.36 -6.85 -15.81
N ASP A 51 -7.80 -6.74 -17.06
CA ASP A 51 -7.73 -5.48 -17.82
C ASP A 51 -8.61 -4.37 -17.20
N GLU A 52 -9.80 -4.73 -16.72
CA GLU A 52 -10.70 -3.81 -16.02
C GLU A 52 -10.07 -3.30 -14.72
N PHE A 53 -9.50 -4.20 -13.92
CA PHE A 53 -8.78 -3.84 -12.71
C PHE A 53 -7.59 -2.93 -13.00
N VAL A 54 -6.78 -3.25 -14.02
CA VAL A 54 -5.61 -2.46 -14.42
C VAL A 54 -6.04 -1.06 -14.84
N ALA A 55 -7.04 -0.94 -15.71
CA ALA A 55 -7.54 0.36 -16.16
C ALA A 55 -8.03 1.23 -14.97
N MET A 56 -8.84 0.65 -14.08
CA MET A 56 -9.32 1.34 -12.87
C MET A 56 -8.15 1.75 -11.95
N ARG A 57 -7.22 0.83 -11.69
CA ARG A 57 -6.11 1.06 -10.76
C ARG A 57 -5.15 2.12 -11.28
N THR A 58 -4.80 2.07 -12.57
CA THR A 58 -3.95 3.08 -13.22
C THR A 58 -4.60 4.46 -13.21
N ALA A 59 -5.89 4.56 -13.55
CA ALA A 59 -6.60 5.83 -13.51
C ALA A 59 -6.63 6.42 -12.09
N ARG A 60 -6.84 5.57 -11.07
CA ARG A 60 -6.85 5.99 -9.67
C ARG A 60 -5.46 6.39 -9.17
N ASP A 61 -4.41 5.66 -9.53
CA ASP A 61 -3.05 5.96 -9.09
C ASP A 61 -2.58 7.33 -9.59
N ALA A 62 -3.00 7.73 -10.79
CA ALA A 62 -2.69 9.03 -11.37
C ALA A 62 -3.26 10.23 -10.56
N THR A 63 -4.21 10.00 -9.64
CA THR A 63 -4.83 11.05 -8.83
C THR A 63 -4.36 11.08 -7.38
N LEU A 64 -3.48 10.17 -6.96
CA LEU A 64 -3.08 10.05 -5.56
C LEU A 64 -1.83 10.87 -5.26
N GLU A 65 -1.83 11.62 -4.16
CA GLU A 65 -0.61 12.27 -3.69
C GLU A 65 0.42 11.27 -3.16
N LEU A 66 1.68 11.69 -3.12
CA LEU A 66 2.74 10.94 -2.48
C LEU A 66 2.43 10.77 -0.97
N PRO A 67 2.65 9.57 -0.39
CA PRO A 67 2.52 9.38 1.05
C PRO A 67 3.43 10.32 1.84
N THR A 68 2.92 10.92 2.92
CA THR A 68 3.64 11.90 3.76
C THR A 68 5.04 11.43 4.18
N LEU A 69 5.21 10.13 4.45
CA LEU A 69 6.45 9.55 4.95
C LEU A 69 7.24 8.75 3.90
N ILE A 70 6.91 8.84 2.60
CA ILE A 70 7.55 8.01 1.57
C ILE A 70 9.09 8.11 1.59
N LEU A 71 9.64 9.33 1.67
CA LEU A 71 11.08 9.57 1.65
C LEU A 71 11.79 9.12 2.94
N PRO A 72 11.33 9.47 4.15
CA PRO A 72 11.86 8.92 5.40
C PRO A 72 11.78 7.38 5.45
N SER A 73 10.61 6.82 5.14
CA SER A 73 10.36 5.39 5.29
C SER A 73 11.22 4.56 4.35
N ILE A 74 11.36 4.92 3.07
CA ILE A 74 12.19 4.14 2.13
C ILE A 74 13.66 4.16 2.57
N GLN A 75 14.19 5.31 3.02
CA GLN A 75 15.59 5.42 3.46
C GLN A 75 15.90 4.52 4.65
N VAL A 76 14.97 4.37 5.59
CA VAL A 76 15.16 3.54 6.78
C VAL A 76 14.83 2.06 6.49
N ASN A 77 13.74 1.79 5.78
CA ASN A 77 13.25 0.43 5.56
C ASN A 77 14.15 -0.38 4.64
N VAL A 78 14.78 0.23 3.62
CA VAL A 78 15.74 -0.46 2.74
C VAL A 78 17.00 -0.91 3.51
N ARG A 79 17.25 -0.30 4.67
CA ARG A 79 18.34 -0.63 5.60
C ARG A 79 17.85 -1.51 6.75
N ALA A 80 16.78 -2.27 6.55
CA ALA A 80 16.16 -3.14 7.56
C ALA A 80 15.80 -2.39 8.88
N GLY A 81 15.39 -1.12 8.78
CA GLY A 81 15.02 -0.31 9.94
C GLY A 81 16.18 0.50 10.54
N GLN A 82 17.41 0.35 10.03
CA GLN A 82 18.55 1.12 10.50
C GLN A 82 18.52 2.55 9.94
N LEU A 83 18.87 3.52 10.79
CA LEU A 83 19.08 4.89 10.35
C LEU A 83 20.29 4.96 9.39
N PRO A 84 20.38 6.01 8.55
CA PRO A 84 21.59 6.28 7.79
C PRO A 84 22.82 6.37 8.71
N PRO A 85 24.02 5.99 8.24
CA PRO A 85 25.24 6.27 8.97
C PRO A 85 25.34 7.76 9.32
N PRO A 86 25.87 8.10 10.52
CA PRO A 86 26.14 9.49 10.86
C PRO A 86 27.12 10.16 9.89
N ASP A 87 26.93 11.45 9.64
CA ASP A 87 27.94 12.28 8.97
C ASP A 87 29.10 12.59 9.95
N GLU A 88 30.12 13.35 9.52
CA GLU A 88 31.35 13.63 10.30
C GLU A 88 31.09 14.30 11.66
N ASN A 89 29.97 15.00 11.81
CA ASN A 89 29.54 15.62 13.07
C ASN A 89 28.89 14.63 14.06
N GLY A 90 28.83 13.34 13.71
CA GLY A 90 28.23 12.30 14.54
C GLY A 90 26.70 12.28 14.50
N VAL A 91 26.05 13.04 13.61
CA VAL A 91 24.59 13.10 13.48
C VAL A 91 24.14 12.39 12.20
N ALA A 92 23.10 11.56 12.30
CA ALA A 92 22.46 10.93 11.14
C ALA A 92 21.37 11.84 10.56
N TYR A 93 21.33 11.96 9.23
CA TYR A 93 20.37 12.81 8.52
C TYR A 93 19.54 12.00 7.52
N LEU A 94 18.24 12.23 7.51
CA LEU A 94 17.40 11.86 6.38
C LEU A 94 17.63 12.88 5.26
N ARG A 95 17.83 12.39 4.03
CA ARG A 95 18.08 13.24 2.87
C ARG A 95 16.80 13.39 2.07
N ILE A 96 16.35 14.63 1.88
CA ILE A 96 15.13 14.94 1.12
C ILE A 96 15.56 15.48 -0.24
N PRO A 97 15.46 14.67 -1.32
CA PRO A 97 15.83 15.15 -2.63
C PRO A 97 14.81 16.18 -3.13
N LEU A 98 15.29 17.32 -3.60
CA LEU A 98 14.46 18.39 -4.13
C LEU A 98 14.19 18.14 -5.62
N ASN A 99 12.93 18.23 -6.03
CA ASN A 99 12.48 18.08 -7.43
C ASN A 99 12.84 16.75 -8.12
N ALA A 100 13.17 15.70 -7.35
CA ALA A 100 13.54 14.39 -7.89
C ALA A 100 12.39 13.38 -7.89
N LEU A 101 11.32 13.66 -7.14
CA LEU A 101 10.12 12.85 -7.16
C LEU A 101 9.09 13.47 -8.12
N PRO A 102 8.36 12.64 -8.88
CA PRO A 102 7.24 13.14 -9.66
C PRO A 102 6.21 13.74 -8.71
N VAL A 103 6.04 15.06 -8.79
CA VAL A 103 4.83 15.73 -8.31
C VAL A 103 3.85 15.60 -9.46
N HIS A 104 2.63 15.13 -9.21
CA HIS A 104 1.60 15.05 -10.25
C HIS A 104 1.52 16.40 -10.98
N LYS A 105 1.63 16.36 -12.32
CA LYS A 105 1.35 17.50 -13.19
C LYS A 105 -0.14 17.79 -13.23
#